data_AF-A0A5B8XR78-F1
#
_entry.id   AF-A0A5B8XR78-F1
#
_cell.length_a   1.000
_cell.length_b   1.000
_cell.length_c   1.000
_cell.angle_alpha   90.00
_cell.angle_beta   90.00
_cell.angle_gamma   90.00
#
_symmetry.space_group_name_H-M   'P 1'
#
loop_
_entity.id
_entity.type
_entity.pdbx_description
1 polymer ?
#
loop_
_entity_poly.entity_id
_entity_poly.type
_entity_poly.pdbx_seq_one_letter_code
_entity_poly.pdbx_strand_id
1 'polypeptide(L)'
;MTFQKNVILLPLVALSLTACQGEDPPSNPPAETNNSEPDMQAQEDAQPDMDTRTRLRVATFNTSLFRDQANGLSNQLEGASPQADEVARILARINPDVVLLNEFDWDVEGLGIARFQERFLEPAGLQPFDFVFIASSNTGLPSGFDLDQNGEVVTVPGSQAYGNDSFGFGLFEGQYSFVVLSRFPITGTREFKEFLWSDMPDSLLPRDYYGEASDALRLSSKNHVDVTVNVAGVPVHVLASHPTPPSFDGPEDRNGRRNHDEIRLWLDYINNETYLVDDAGTEGGLADEAFVILGDLNSDPKDGDSERGALLGLLEHPKVQDPEPKSDGAVAKAEEDGRANDSHEGDPALDTADFSDNQVGNLRVDYVLPSTHFEIIESGVFWPAGGGEGAELRQPSDHRLVWVDLYLDAP
;
A
#
# COMPACT_ATOMS: atom_id res chain seq x y z
N MET A 1 6.42 -24.19 -51.07
CA MET A 1 6.89 -23.56 -52.33
C MET A 1 7.61 -22.27 -51.98
N THR A 2 8.48 -21.80 -52.87
CA THR A 2 9.64 -20.94 -52.55
C THR A 2 9.41 -19.46 -52.90
N PHE A 3 10.33 -18.59 -52.46
CA PHE A 3 10.59 -17.20 -52.92
C PHE A 3 9.73 -16.06 -52.27
N GLN A 4 10.27 -14.87 -51.97
CA GLN A 4 11.66 -14.35 -52.10
C GLN A 4 11.98 -13.24 -51.07
N LYS A 5 13.28 -13.04 -50.81
CA LYS A 5 13.85 -11.88 -50.08
C LYS A 5 13.72 -10.58 -50.90
N ASN A 6 13.87 -9.43 -50.25
CA ASN A 6 14.62 -8.30 -50.83
C ASN A 6 15.36 -7.47 -49.77
N VAL A 7 16.54 -6.97 -50.15
CA VAL A 7 17.50 -6.19 -49.35
C VAL A 7 18.10 -5.11 -50.27
N ILE A 8 18.06 -3.84 -49.87
CA ILE A 8 18.81 -2.71 -50.44
C ILE A 8 19.05 -1.74 -49.26
N LEU A 9 20.24 -1.53 -48.67
CA LEU A 9 21.55 -1.03 -49.12
C LEU A 9 21.66 0.52 -49.16
N LEU A 10 22.67 1.04 -48.43
CA LEU A 10 23.10 2.45 -48.34
C LEU A 10 23.62 3.03 -49.67
N PRO A 11 23.88 4.36 -49.73
CA PRO A 11 25.28 4.75 -49.86
C PRO A 11 25.77 5.89 -48.95
N LEU A 12 27.10 5.90 -48.79
CA LEU A 12 27.96 6.85 -48.07
C LEU A 12 28.14 8.18 -48.83
N VAL A 13 28.46 9.27 -48.11
CA VAL A 13 29.28 10.40 -48.62
C VAL A 13 30.30 10.79 -47.54
N ALA A 14 31.50 11.17 -47.95
CA ALA A 14 32.64 11.50 -47.08
C ALA A 14 33.41 12.74 -47.60
N LEU A 15 34.55 13.04 -46.95
CA LEU A 15 35.59 14.07 -47.18
C LEU A 15 35.42 15.42 -46.43
N SER A 16 36.48 16.14 -45.99
CA SER A 16 37.88 15.77 -45.62
C SER A 16 38.74 17.00 -45.23
N LEU A 17 39.71 16.85 -44.30
CA LEU A 17 41.02 17.57 -44.20
C LEU A 17 40.99 19.10 -43.88
N THR A 18 42.02 19.81 -43.34
CA THR A 18 43.49 19.56 -43.16
C THR A 18 44.14 20.52 -42.11
N ALA A 19 45.27 20.10 -41.46
CA ALA A 19 46.55 20.84 -41.18
C ALA A 19 46.59 22.27 -40.52
N CYS A 20 47.65 22.77 -39.86
CA CYS A 20 48.99 22.26 -39.45
C CYS A 20 49.65 23.12 -38.31
N GLN A 21 50.46 22.45 -37.47
CA GLN A 21 51.86 22.72 -37.00
C GLN A 21 52.50 24.13 -36.84
N GLY A 22 53.41 24.24 -35.86
CA GLY A 22 54.49 25.25 -35.73
C GLY A 22 55.37 25.02 -34.48
N GLU A 23 56.71 25.14 -34.59
CA GLU A 23 57.71 24.63 -33.61
C GLU A 23 58.57 25.73 -32.90
N ASP A 24 59.28 25.29 -31.85
CA ASP A 24 60.26 25.95 -30.94
C ASP A 24 61.74 25.88 -31.47
N PRO A 25 62.81 26.27 -30.72
CA PRO A 25 62.96 27.24 -29.61
C PRO A 25 64.03 28.34 -29.96
N PRO A 26 65.38 28.33 -29.68
CA PRO A 26 66.27 27.71 -28.66
C PRO A 26 67.18 28.71 -27.85
N SER A 27 67.62 28.34 -26.63
CA SER A 27 69.04 28.44 -26.15
C SER A 27 69.23 28.13 -24.63
N ASN A 28 70.43 27.66 -24.27
CA ASN A 28 70.90 27.13 -22.96
C ASN A 28 72.43 27.48 -22.87
N PRO A 29 73.27 27.17 -21.84
CA PRO A 29 73.11 26.64 -20.47
C PRO A 29 73.96 27.52 -19.46
N PRO A 30 74.58 27.08 -18.32
CA PRO A 30 74.56 25.77 -17.63
C PRO A 30 74.45 25.72 -16.07
N ALA A 31 74.01 24.54 -15.62
CA ALA A 31 74.46 23.73 -14.48
C ALA A 31 74.64 24.31 -13.07
N GLU A 32 73.93 23.72 -12.11
CA GLU A 32 74.58 23.04 -10.96
C GLU A 32 73.71 21.87 -10.45
N THR A 33 74.34 20.91 -9.76
CA THR A 33 73.75 19.61 -9.39
C THR A 33 73.15 19.59 -7.98
N ASN A 34 72.02 18.92 -7.77
CA ASN A 34 71.79 18.15 -6.54
C ASN A 34 70.68 17.11 -6.68
N ASN A 35 70.91 15.93 -6.09
CA ASN A 35 69.95 14.81 -6.03
C ASN A 35 69.14 14.89 -4.74
N SER A 36 67.80 14.88 -4.84
CA SER A 36 66.89 14.23 -3.87
C SER A 36 65.44 14.48 -4.29
N GLU A 37 64.77 13.48 -4.85
CA GLU A 37 63.31 13.46 -5.01
C GLU A 37 62.66 13.18 -3.64
N PRO A 38 61.63 13.94 -3.23
CA PRO A 38 60.63 13.49 -2.28
C PRO A 38 59.46 12.85 -3.05
N ASP A 39 58.93 11.77 -2.46
CA ASP A 39 58.01 10.83 -3.12
C ASP A 39 56.63 11.43 -3.46
N MET A 40 55.94 10.75 -4.39
CA MET A 40 54.60 11.12 -4.85
C MET A 40 53.53 10.86 -3.79
N GLN A 41 52.52 11.73 -3.79
CA GLN A 41 51.11 11.40 -3.53
C GLN A 41 50.83 10.25 -2.54
N ALA A 42 50.83 10.54 -1.24
CA ALA A 42 49.98 9.80 -0.33
C ALA A 42 48.53 10.14 -0.68
N GLN A 43 47.87 9.27 -1.45
CA GLN A 43 46.42 9.30 -1.60
C GLN A 43 45.82 8.97 -0.24
N GLU A 44 44.87 9.79 0.23
CA GLU A 44 43.96 9.34 1.28
C GLU A 44 43.15 8.17 0.69
N ASP A 45 43.31 6.98 1.26
CA ASP A 45 42.42 5.85 1.03
C ASP A 45 41.05 6.16 1.63
N ALA A 46 40.30 7.02 0.94
CA ALA A 46 38.87 7.11 1.07
C ALA A 46 38.29 5.79 0.54
N GLN A 47 38.23 4.77 1.41
CA GLN A 47 37.31 3.66 1.20
C GLN A 47 35.95 4.25 0.85
N PRO A 48 35.33 3.88 -0.28
CA PRO A 48 33.93 4.20 -0.47
C PRO A 48 33.19 3.53 0.68
N ASP A 49 32.50 4.33 1.48
CA ASP A 49 31.52 3.83 2.41
C ASP A 49 30.40 3.25 1.54
N MET A 50 30.53 1.95 1.27
CA MET A 50 29.53 1.17 0.57
C MET A 50 28.37 1.04 1.56
N ASP A 51 27.52 2.05 1.59
CA ASP A 51 26.29 2.01 2.39
C ASP A 51 25.47 0.82 1.87
N THR A 52 25.55 -0.30 2.60
CA THR A 52 24.86 -1.54 2.27
C THR A 52 23.36 -1.42 2.55
N ARG A 53 22.90 -0.30 3.10
CA ARG A 53 21.49 -0.07 3.37
C ARG A 53 20.76 0.34 2.09
N THR A 54 19.69 -0.38 1.79
CA THR A 54 18.75 0.03 0.74
C THR A 54 17.72 0.96 1.35
N ARG A 55 17.56 2.18 0.82
CA ARG A 55 16.44 3.05 1.17
C ARG A 55 15.18 2.57 0.44
N LEU A 56 14.06 2.56 1.16
CA LEU A 56 12.75 2.13 0.67
C LEU A 56 11.69 3.11 1.16
N ARG A 57 10.88 3.67 0.26
CA ARG A 57 9.64 4.40 0.63
C ARG A 57 8.44 3.48 0.47
N VAL A 58 7.76 3.18 1.58
CA VAL A 58 6.53 2.38 1.59
C VAL A 58 5.34 3.27 1.92
N ALA A 59 4.19 3.02 1.28
CA ALA A 59 2.97 3.78 1.51
C ALA A 59 1.71 2.91 1.50
N THR A 60 0.64 3.41 2.13
CA THR A 60 -0.73 2.97 1.90
C THR A 60 -1.61 4.17 1.55
N PHE A 61 -2.63 3.95 0.72
CA PHE A 61 -3.62 4.97 0.38
C PHE A 61 -4.96 4.30 0.07
N ASN A 62 -5.96 4.48 0.92
CA ASN A 62 -7.35 4.28 0.49
C ASN A 62 -7.72 5.38 -0.52
N THR A 63 -8.08 4.97 -1.73
CA THR A 63 -8.23 5.86 -2.90
C THR A 63 -9.68 6.20 -3.22
N SER A 64 -10.65 5.51 -2.60
CA SER A 64 -12.08 5.57 -2.93
C SER A 64 -12.37 5.42 -4.44
N LEU A 65 -11.54 4.67 -5.16
CA LEU A 65 -11.66 4.36 -6.59
C LEU A 65 -12.56 3.13 -6.81
N PHE A 66 -13.70 3.07 -6.13
CA PHE A 66 -14.72 2.04 -6.32
C PHE A 66 -15.94 2.61 -7.06
N ARG A 67 -16.71 1.77 -7.76
CA ARG A 67 -17.97 2.15 -8.43
C ARG A 67 -19.09 1.17 -8.07
N ASP A 68 -20.33 1.45 -8.44
CA ASP A 68 -21.50 0.62 -8.06
C ASP A 68 -21.76 -0.59 -8.99
N GLN A 69 -20.90 -0.81 -10.00
CA GLN A 69 -21.08 -1.85 -11.01
C GLN A 69 -19.73 -2.49 -11.39
N ALA A 70 -19.74 -3.80 -11.64
CA ALA A 70 -18.57 -4.54 -12.09
C ALA A 70 -17.96 -3.92 -13.36
N ASN A 71 -16.63 -3.77 -13.37
CA ASN A 71 -15.86 -3.04 -14.40
C ASN A 71 -16.21 -1.54 -14.50
N GLY A 72 -16.95 -0.97 -13.55
CA GLY A 72 -17.30 0.45 -13.54
C GLY A 72 -16.07 1.35 -13.45
N LEU A 73 -15.13 1.02 -12.56
CA LEU A 73 -13.85 1.71 -12.44
C LEU A 73 -13.05 1.62 -13.74
N SER A 74 -12.77 0.41 -14.23
CA SER A 74 -11.92 0.21 -15.40
C SER A 74 -12.49 0.91 -16.64
N ASN A 75 -13.81 0.86 -16.86
CA ASN A 75 -14.49 1.61 -17.92
C ASN A 75 -14.36 3.14 -17.75
N GLN A 76 -14.47 3.67 -16.53
CA GLN A 76 -14.30 5.11 -16.29
C GLN A 76 -12.86 5.57 -16.56
N LEU A 77 -11.86 4.78 -16.18
CA LEU A 77 -10.44 5.09 -16.36
C LEU A 77 -9.99 5.06 -17.84
N GLU A 78 -10.83 4.59 -18.77
CA GLU A 78 -10.63 4.82 -20.21
C GLU A 78 -10.85 6.31 -20.59
N GLY A 79 -11.66 7.03 -19.82
CA GLY A 79 -11.92 8.46 -19.98
C GLY A 79 -11.00 9.35 -19.14
N ALA A 80 -11.48 10.56 -18.84
CA ALA A 80 -10.89 11.45 -17.83
C ALA A 80 -11.59 11.22 -16.47
N SER A 81 -10.83 11.32 -15.38
CA SER A 81 -11.34 11.12 -14.02
C SER A 81 -10.57 12.04 -13.07
N PRO A 82 -11.15 13.18 -12.65
CA PRO A 82 -10.48 14.14 -11.76
C PRO A 82 -9.97 13.50 -10.47
N GLN A 83 -10.74 12.56 -9.90
CA GLN A 83 -10.33 11.78 -8.74
C GLN A 83 -9.03 11.00 -9.00
N ALA A 84 -8.95 10.29 -10.12
CA ALA A 84 -7.76 9.51 -10.46
C ALA A 84 -6.57 10.40 -10.85
N ASP A 85 -6.82 11.55 -11.51
CA ASP A 85 -5.80 12.57 -11.78
C ASP A 85 -5.20 13.10 -10.46
N GLU A 86 -6.03 13.36 -9.46
CA GLU A 86 -5.58 13.85 -8.15
C GLU A 86 -4.85 12.78 -7.34
N VAL A 87 -5.37 11.54 -7.26
CA VAL A 87 -4.68 10.38 -6.64
C VAL A 87 -3.31 10.16 -7.30
N ALA A 88 -3.24 10.20 -8.64
CA ALA A 88 -1.99 10.02 -9.37
C ALA A 88 -0.98 11.16 -9.09
N ARG A 89 -1.44 12.41 -8.97
CA ARG A 89 -0.58 13.54 -8.60
C ARG A 89 -0.06 13.46 -7.16
N ILE A 90 -0.84 12.91 -6.23
CA ILE A 90 -0.37 12.60 -4.86
C ILE A 90 0.71 11.52 -4.91
N LEU A 91 0.44 10.40 -5.58
CA LEU A 91 1.40 9.30 -5.75
C LEU A 91 2.69 9.77 -6.44
N ALA A 92 2.61 10.66 -7.43
CA ALA A 92 3.78 11.24 -8.10
C ALA A 92 4.60 12.17 -7.20
N ARG A 93 3.96 12.91 -6.29
CA ARG A 93 4.67 13.76 -5.31
C ARG A 93 5.33 12.96 -4.20
N ILE A 94 4.66 11.91 -3.70
CA ILE A 94 5.23 11.04 -2.66
C ILE A 94 6.26 10.06 -3.24
N ASN A 95 6.06 9.62 -4.49
CA ASN A 95 6.93 8.71 -5.23
C ASN A 95 7.36 7.47 -4.40
N PRO A 96 6.41 6.63 -3.95
CA PRO A 96 6.75 5.41 -3.22
C PRO A 96 7.44 4.38 -4.12
N ASP A 97 8.15 3.45 -3.48
CA ASP A 97 8.74 2.27 -4.11
C ASP A 97 7.82 1.05 -4.02
N VAL A 98 7.06 0.95 -2.92
CA VAL A 98 5.98 -0.01 -2.72
C VAL A 98 4.76 0.75 -2.18
N VAL A 99 3.58 0.52 -2.76
CA VAL A 99 2.33 1.14 -2.29
C VAL A 99 1.15 0.19 -2.37
N LEU A 100 0.37 0.17 -1.29
CA LEU A 100 -0.96 -0.44 -1.24
C LEU A 100 -2.01 0.62 -1.61
N LEU A 101 -2.86 0.32 -2.60
CA LEU A 101 -4.02 1.12 -2.94
C LEU A 101 -5.28 0.39 -2.47
N ASN A 102 -5.93 0.89 -1.42
CA ASN A 102 -7.22 0.39 -0.95
C ASN A 102 -8.38 1.05 -1.71
N GLU A 103 -9.53 0.38 -1.69
CA GLU A 103 -10.73 0.72 -2.48
C GLU A 103 -10.45 0.93 -3.97
N PHE A 104 -9.70 0.01 -4.54
CA PHE A 104 -9.49 -0.09 -5.98
C PHE A 104 -10.24 -1.34 -6.47
N ASP A 105 -11.37 -1.17 -7.17
CA ASP A 105 -12.20 -2.28 -7.62
C ASP A 105 -11.36 -3.33 -8.38
N TRP A 106 -11.52 -4.60 -7.99
CA TRP A 106 -10.93 -5.71 -8.72
C TRP A 106 -11.67 -5.91 -10.06
N ASP A 107 -10.89 -6.12 -11.11
CA ASP A 107 -11.39 -6.60 -12.40
C ASP A 107 -10.51 -7.74 -12.91
N VAL A 108 -11.14 -8.77 -13.46
CA VAL A 108 -10.50 -10.05 -13.83
C VAL A 108 -9.43 -9.91 -14.92
N GLU A 109 -9.45 -8.82 -15.70
CA GLU A 109 -8.49 -8.54 -16.77
C GLU A 109 -7.36 -7.59 -16.33
N GLY A 110 -7.42 -7.03 -15.11
CA GLY A 110 -6.48 -6.03 -14.59
C GLY A 110 -6.52 -4.69 -15.35
N LEU A 111 -7.60 -4.41 -16.10
CA LEU A 111 -7.72 -3.22 -16.94
C LEU A 111 -7.79 -1.93 -16.14
N GLY A 112 -8.40 -1.95 -14.95
CA GLY A 112 -8.50 -0.79 -14.08
C GLY A 112 -7.13 -0.26 -13.70
N ILE A 113 -6.27 -1.13 -13.14
CA ILE A 113 -4.92 -0.72 -12.75
C ILE A 113 -4.04 -0.42 -13.96
N ALA A 114 -4.12 -1.19 -15.05
CA ALA A 114 -3.36 -0.91 -16.27
C ALA A 114 -3.68 0.48 -16.84
N ARG A 115 -4.98 0.84 -16.90
CA ARG A 115 -5.44 2.17 -17.33
C ARG A 115 -5.03 3.26 -16.33
N PHE A 116 -5.04 2.98 -15.03
CA PHE A 116 -4.56 3.92 -14.02
C PHE A 116 -3.08 4.27 -14.21
N GLN A 117 -2.22 3.28 -14.44
CA GLN A 117 -0.79 3.49 -14.66
C GLN A 117 -0.53 4.29 -15.96
N GLU A 118 -1.06 3.82 -17.10
CA GLU A 118 -0.84 4.44 -18.42
C GLU A 118 -1.42 5.86 -18.52
N ARG A 119 -2.61 6.09 -17.96
CA ARG A 119 -3.42 7.29 -18.26
C ARG A 119 -3.41 8.35 -17.16
N PHE A 120 -2.95 8.01 -15.95
CA PHE A 120 -2.94 8.91 -14.81
C PHE A 120 -1.56 9.00 -14.14
N LEU A 121 -0.92 7.87 -13.79
CA LEU A 121 0.42 7.90 -13.19
C LEU A 121 1.48 8.47 -14.13
N GLU A 122 1.56 7.95 -15.37
CA GLU A 122 2.51 8.44 -16.37
C GLU A 122 2.37 9.95 -16.66
N PRO A 123 1.17 10.50 -16.95
CA PRO A 123 0.98 11.94 -17.12
C PRO A 123 1.24 12.78 -15.85
N ALA A 124 1.04 12.22 -14.65
CA ALA A 124 1.42 12.87 -13.40
C ALA A 124 2.95 12.91 -13.17
N GLY A 125 3.73 12.19 -13.98
CA GLY A 125 5.19 12.14 -13.92
C GLY A 125 5.74 10.96 -13.09
N LEU A 126 4.89 10.05 -12.62
CA LEU A 126 5.30 8.82 -11.95
C LEU A 126 5.49 7.72 -13.01
N GLN A 127 6.63 7.00 -12.96
CA GLN A 127 6.79 5.82 -13.81
C GLN A 127 5.85 4.70 -13.34
N PRO A 128 5.28 3.89 -14.25
CA PRO A 128 4.56 2.68 -13.87
C PRO A 128 5.41 1.77 -12.99
N PHE A 129 4.75 1.08 -12.07
CA PHE A 129 5.34 0.03 -11.27
C PHE A 129 5.45 -1.24 -12.11
N ASP A 130 6.66 -1.81 -12.18
CA ASP A 130 6.96 -3.03 -12.94
C ASP A 130 6.24 -4.27 -12.39
N PHE A 131 5.91 -4.27 -11.09
CA PHE A 131 5.30 -5.40 -10.40
C PHE A 131 3.98 -4.99 -9.77
N VAL A 132 2.92 -5.72 -10.10
CA VAL A 132 1.55 -5.46 -9.68
C VAL A 132 0.95 -6.76 -9.15
N PHE A 133 0.38 -6.72 -7.95
CA PHE A 133 -0.49 -7.76 -7.41
C PHE A 133 -1.89 -7.18 -7.20
N ILE A 134 -2.88 -7.78 -7.84
CA ILE A 134 -4.29 -7.38 -7.75
C ILE A 134 -4.99 -8.39 -6.85
N ALA A 135 -5.43 -7.97 -5.66
CA ALA A 135 -6.05 -8.89 -4.72
C ALA A 135 -7.43 -9.33 -5.20
N SER A 136 -7.66 -10.66 -5.23
CA SER A 136 -9.03 -11.17 -5.26
C SER A 136 -9.71 -10.90 -3.92
N SER A 137 -11.04 -10.76 -3.89
CA SER A 137 -11.76 -10.31 -2.69
C SER A 137 -13.00 -11.14 -2.38
N ASN A 138 -13.39 -11.20 -1.11
CA ASN A 138 -14.69 -11.73 -0.67
C ASN A 138 -15.83 -10.69 -0.74
N THR A 139 -15.52 -9.41 -0.97
CA THR A 139 -16.53 -8.36 -1.15
C THR A 139 -17.41 -8.65 -2.35
N GLY A 140 -18.73 -8.66 -2.13
CA GLY A 140 -19.71 -8.97 -3.17
C GLY A 140 -19.59 -10.39 -3.75
N LEU A 141 -18.94 -11.32 -3.05
CA LEU A 141 -18.99 -12.76 -3.35
C LEU A 141 -20.13 -13.38 -2.51
N PRO A 142 -21.16 -14.02 -3.12
CA PRO A 142 -22.37 -14.39 -2.40
C PRO A 142 -22.09 -15.55 -1.42
N SER A 143 -22.49 -15.41 -0.16
CA SER A 143 -22.26 -16.45 0.85
C SER A 143 -23.20 -17.65 0.70
N GLY A 144 -24.41 -17.41 0.19
CA GLY A 144 -25.50 -18.39 0.17
C GLY A 144 -26.32 -18.46 1.46
N PHE A 145 -26.09 -17.56 2.41
CA PHE A 145 -26.80 -17.43 3.68
C PHE A 145 -27.47 -16.05 3.82
N ASP A 146 -28.49 -15.98 4.68
CA ASP A 146 -29.12 -14.74 5.15
C ASP A 146 -28.23 -14.19 6.28
N LEU A 147 -27.40 -13.19 5.97
CA LEU A 147 -26.36 -12.68 6.89
C LEU A 147 -26.76 -11.38 7.61
N ASP A 148 -27.87 -10.75 7.24
CA ASP A 148 -28.48 -9.65 7.99
C ASP A 148 -29.74 -10.06 8.77
N GLN A 149 -30.14 -11.33 8.69
CA GLN A 149 -31.28 -11.96 9.38
C GLN A 149 -32.65 -11.36 8.98
N ASN A 150 -32.80 -10.93 7.72
CA ASN A 150 -34.03 -10.31 7.21
C ASN A 150 -35.11 -11.33 6.77
N GLY A 151 -34.74 -12.60 6.55
CA GLY A 151 -35.60 -13.69 6.10
C GLY A 151 -35.53 -14.03 4.59
N GLU A 152 -34.62 -13.40 3.84
CA GLU A 152 -34.34 -13.64 2.42
C GLU A 152 -32.85 -13.93 2.22
N VAL A 153 -32.50 -14.72 1.19
CA VAL A 153 -31.11 -14.96 0.78
C VAL A 153 -30.92 -14.42 -0.63
N VAL A 154 -30.15 -13.36 -0.78
CA VAL A 154 -29.99 -12.61 -2.04
C VAL A 154 -28.64 -12.90 -2.70
N THR A 155 -28.65 -13.73 -3.75
CA THR A 155 -27.45 -14.14 -4.49
C THR A 155 -27.31 -13.51 -5.88
N VAL A 156 -28.11 -12.48 -6.20
CA VAL A 156 -28.06 -11.76 -7.49
C VAL A 156 -27.38 -10.39 -7.31
N PRO A 157 -26.22 -10.13 -7.96
CA PRO A 157 -25.49 -8.87 -7.82
C PRO A 157 -26.28 -7.60 -8.16
N GLY A 158 -25.81 -6.47 -7.63
CA GLY A 158 -26.28 -5.12 -7.97
C GLY A 158 -27.28 -4.50 -6.99
N SER A 159 -27.35 -4.98 -5.75
CA SER A 159 -28.24 -4.41 -4.72
C SER A 159 -27.61 -4.43 -3.32
N GLN A 160 -28.08 -3.57 -2.42
CA GLN A 160 -27.61 -3.57 -1.03
C GLN A 160 -27.93 -4.88 -0.31
N ALA A 161 -29.08 -5.50 -0.57
CA ALA A 161 -29.44 -6.79 0.01
C ALA A 161 -28.47 -7.91 -0.44
N TYR A 162 -28.03 -7.90 -1.70
CA TYR A 162 -26.95 -8.79 -2.16
C TYR A 162 -25.62 -8.56 -1.42
N GLY A 163 -25.27 -7.29 -1.18
CA GLY A 163 -24.08 -6.94 -0.41
C GLY A 163 -24.18 -7.42 1.04
N ASN A 164 -25.36 -7.33 1.66
CA ASN A 164 -25.60 -7.79 3.02
C ASN A 164 -25.38 -9.31 3.17
N ASP A 165 -25.73 -10.11 2.15
CA ASP A 165 -25.59 -11.58 2.11
C ASP A 165 -24.28 -12.08 1.48
N SER A 166 -23.36 -11.17 1.15
CA SER A 166 -22.04 -11.51 0.60
C SER A 166 -21.00 -11.74 1.71
N PHE A 167 -19.97 -12.55 1.45
CA PHE A 167 -18.93 -12.86 2.43
C PHE A 167 -18.22 -11.61 2.99
N GLY A 168 -18.04 -10.59 2.16
CA GLY A 168 -17.90 -9.19 2.58
C GLY A 168 -18.90 -8.32 1.82
N PHE A 169 -19.26 -7.17 2.36
CA PHE A 169 -20.20 -6.28 1.70
C PHE A 169 -19.67 -5.79 0.34
N GLY A 170 -20.51 -5.89 -0.70
CA GLY A 170 -20.22 -5.38 -2.03
C GLY A 170 -21.36 -5.66 -3.01
N LEU A 171 -21.60 -4.75 -3.93
CA LEU A 171 -22.66 -4.85 -4.95
C LEU A 171 -22.29 -5.82 -6.07
N PHE A 172 -21.02 -6.17 -6.21
CA PHE A 172 -20.48 -7.18 -7.14
C PHE A 172 -19.14 -7.71 -6.60
N GLU A 173 -18.74 -8.88 -7.08
CA GLU A 173 -17.47 -9.53 -6.71
C GLU A 173 -16.28 -8.60 -7.01
N GLY A 174 -15.54 -8.24 -5.96
CA GLY A 174 -14.33 -7.41 -6.10
C GLY A 174 -14.51 -5.90 -5.87
N GLN A 175 -15.72 -5.42 -5.58
CA GLN A 175 -15.91 -4.02 -5.18
C GLN A 175 -15.10 -3.69 -3.91
N TYR A 176 -14.48 -2.53 -3.80
CA TYR A 176 -13.64 -2.15 -2.63
C TYR A 176 -12.40 -3.04 -2.38
N SER A 177 -11.93 -3.78 -3.39
CA SER A 177 -10.67 -4.55 -3.29
C SER A 177 -9.44 -3.63 -3.18
N PHE A 178 -8.24 -4.21 -3.26
CA PHE A 178 -6.98 -3.48 -3.20
C PHE A 178 -5.91 -4.02 -4.15
N VAL A 179 -4.91 -3.19 -4.42
CA VAL A 179 -3.79 -3.50 -5.31
C VAL A 179 -2.47 -3.14 -4.62
N VAL A 180 -1.48 -4.03 -4.69
CA VAL A 180 -0.09 -3.74 -4.30
C VAL A 180 0.71 -3.43 -5.57
N LEU A 181 1.37 -2.28 -5.58
CA LEU A 181 2.27 -1.83 -6.63
C LEU A 181 3.70 -1.79 -6.08
N SER A 182 4.66 -2.30 -6.84
CA SER A 182 6.07 -2.40 -6.43
C SER A 182 7.04 -2.14 -7.58
N ARG A 183 8.11 -1.40 -7.30
CA ARG A 183 9.29 -1.27 -8.19
C ARG A 183 10.23 -2.47 -8.08
N PHE A 184 10.12 -3.23 -7.00
CA PHE A 184 10.92 -4.40 -6.70
C PHE A 184 10.16 -5.70 -7.04
N PRO A 185 10.84 -6.77 -7.49
CA PRO A 185 10.17 -8.01 -7.89
C PRO A 185 9.30 -8.62 -6.80
N ILE A 186 8.02 -8.84 -7.10
CA ILE A 186 7.16 -9.72 -6.30
C ILE A 186 7.59 -11.17 -6.60
N THR A 187 7.96 -11.92 -5.57
CA THR A 187 8.55 -13.28 -5.67
C THR A 187 7.69 -14.38 -5.08
N GLY A 188 6.69 -14.04 -4.26
CA GLY A 188 5.74 -14.97 -3.67
C GLY A 188 4.53 -14.25 -3.09
N THR A 189 3.44 -14.98 -2.89
CA THR A 189 2.23 -14.51 -2.21
C THR A 189 1.66 -15.61 -1.33
N ARG A 190 1.09 -15.24 -0.17
CA ARG A 190 0.18 -16.07 0.63
C ARG A 190 -1.11 -15.30 0.84
N GLU A 191 -2.25 -15.90 0.53
CA GLU A 191 -3.58 -15.29 0.65
C GLU A 191 -4.39 -16.03 1.73
N PHE A 192 -5.15 -15.30 2.53
CA PHE A 192 -6.08 -15.84 3.53
C PHE A 192 -7.51 -15.41 3.22
N LYS A 193 -7.91 -15.50 1.94
CA LYS A 193 -9.25 -15.14 1.50
C LYS A 193 -10.26 -16.18 1.94
N GLU A 194 -9.91 -17.46 1.95
CA GLU A 194 -10.83 -18.55 2.25
C GLU A 194 -10.76 -19.01 3.72
N PHE A 195 -9.79 -18.48 4.49
CA PHE A 195 -9.63 -18.76 5.93
C PHE A 195 -10.92 -18.47 6.73
N LEU A 196 -11.40 -19.45 7.48
CA LEU A 196 -12.69 -19.37 8.19
C LEU A 196 -12.58 -18.64 9.53
N TRP A 197 -13.56 -17.82 9.85
CA TRP A 197 -13.65 -17.14 11.15
C TRP A 197 -13.87 -18.12 12.31
N SER A 198 -14.44 -19.30 12.02
CA SER A 198 -14.57 -20.41 12.96
C SER A 198 -13.25 -21.08 13.33
N ASP A 199 -12.20 -20.94 12.50
CA ASP A 199 -10.92 -21.63 12.68
C ASP A 199 -9.91 -20.80 13.51
N MET A 200 -10.19 -19.51 13.72
CA MET A 200 -9.45 -18.67 14.66
C MET A 200 -9.81 -19.06 16.12
N PRO A 201 -8.82 -19.45 16.96
CA PRO A 201 -9.05 -19.78 18.36
C PRO A 201 -9.59 -18.60 19.16
N ASP A 202 -10.61 -18.85 19.98
CA ASP A 202 -11.29 -17.85 20.82
C ASP A 202 -11.70 -16.58 20.05
N SER A 203 -12.15 -16.74 18.80
CA SER A 203 -12.63 -15.65 17.95
C SER A 203 -13.91 -14.99 18.49
N LEU A 204 -14.10 -13.72 18.13
CA LEU A 204 -15.24 -12.91 18.49
C LEU A 204 -16.50 -13.18 17.62
N LEU A 205 -16.42 -14.14 16.69
CA LEU A 205 -17.52 -14.59 15.81
C LEU A 205 -18.86 -14.70 16.57
N PRO A 206 -19.87 -13.86 16.26
CA PRO A 206 -21.15 -13.85 16.97
C PRO A 206 -22.03 -15.03 16.52
N ARG A 207 -21.70 -16.24 17.00
CA ARG A 207 -22.36 -17.51 16.65
C ARG A 207 -23.86 -17.52 16.93
N ASP A 208 -24.31 -16.84 18.00
CA ASP A 208 -25.74 -16.72 18.33
C ASP A 208 -26.52 -15.87 17.29
N TYR A 209 -25.84 -14.95 16.59
CA TYR A 209 -26.43 -14.14 15.52
C TYR A 209 -26.40 -14.88 14.17
N TYR A 210 -25.28 -15.50 13.81
CA TYR A 210 -25.13 -16.18 12.51
C TYR A 210 -25.72 -17.59 12.45
N GLY A 211 -25.89 -18.26 13.58
CA GLY A 211 -26.47 -19.60 13.66
C GLY A 211 -25.74 -20.60 12.75
N GLU A 212 -26.46 -21.23 11.83
CA GLU A 212 -25.92 -22.23 10.89
C GLU A 212 -24.90 -21.66 9.90
N ALA A 213 -24.89 -20.35 9.65
CA ALA A 213 -23.91 -19.71 8.75
C ALA A 213 -22.50 -19.60 9.37
N SER A 214 -22.40 -19.69 10.71
CA SER A 214 -21.16 -19.40 11.48
C SER A 214 -19.92 -20.14 10.96
N ASP A 215 -20.07 -21.43 10.65
CA ASP A 215 -18.94 -22.30 10.25
C ASP A 215 -18.64 -22.25 8.74
N ALA A 216 -19.35 -21.39 7.99
CA ALA A 216 -19.08 -21.09 6.58
C ALA A 216 -18.47 -19.68 6.38
N LEU A 217 -18.48 -18.82 7.40
CA LEU A 217 -17.99 -17.46 7.28
C LEU A 217 -16.46 -17.40 7.18
N ARG A 218 -15.99 -16.71 6.15
CA ARG A 218 -14.59 -16.34 5.95
C ARG A 218 -14.25 -15.16 6.86
N LEU A 219 -13.09 -15.17 7.52
CA LEU A 219 -12.66 -14.06 8.38
C LEU A 219 -12.48 -12.78 7.56
N SER A 220 -11.62 -12.84 6.54
CA SER A 220 -11.34 -11.74 5.61
C SER A 220 -12.63 -11.26 4.92
N SER A 221 -13.02 -10.01 5.16
CA SER A 221 -14.11 -9.31 4.46
C SER A 221 -13.70 -8.96 3.02
N LYS A 222 -12.44 -8.59 2.82
CA LYS A 222 -11.79 -8.45 1.51
C LYS A 222 -10.84 -9.64 1.29
N ASN A 223 -9.59 -9.49 1.74
CA ASN A 223 -8.52 -10.48 1.71
C ASN A 223 -7.41 -10.03 2.70
N HIS A 224 -6.59 -10.96 3.18
CA HIS A 224 -5.33 -10.69 3.87
C HIS A 224 -4.23 -11.33 3.04
N VAL A 225 -3.27 -10.55 2.57
CA VAL A 225 -2.23 -11.04 1.66
C VAL A 225 -0.84 -10.68 2.16
N ASP A 226 0.01 -11.67 2.35
CA ASP A 226 1.46 -11.50 2.45
C ASP A 226 2.05 -11.51 1.04
N VAL A 227 2.52 -10.37 0.56
CA VAL A 227 3.21 -10.23 -0.73
C VAL A 227 4.71 -10.12 -0.47
N THR A 228 5.47 -11.15 -0.83
CA THR A 228 6.93 -11.15 -0.68
C THR A 228 7.58 -10.38 -1.83
N VAL A 229 8.25 -9.28 -1.49
CA VAL A 229 8.95 -8.37 -2.41
C VAL A 229 10.47 -8.51 -2.20
N ASN A 230 11.24 -8.67 -3.28
CA ASN A 230 12.69 -8.79 -3.21
C ASN A 230 13.39 -7.43 -3.32
N VAL A 231 13.70 -6.84 -2.16
CA VAL A 231 14.38 -5.55 -2.05
C VAL A 231 15.90 -5.80 -2.02
N ALA A 232 16.58 -5.52 -3.13
CA ALA A 232 18.04 -5.65 -3.29
C ALA A 232 18.66 -7.02 -2.93
N GLY A 233 17.88 -8.10 -2.91
CA GLY A 233 18.30 -9.45 -2.51
C GLY A 233 17.72 -9.92 -1.18
N VAL A 234 17.02 -9.05 -0.45
CA VAL A 234 16.35 -9.34 0.82
C VAL A 234 14.85 -9.54 0.59
N PRO A 235 14.24 -10.63 1.07
CA PRO A 235 12.79 -10.77 1.07
C PRO A 235 12.18 -9.80 2.10
N VAL A 236 11.22 -9.00 1.66
CA VAL A 236 10.40 -8.12 2.49
C VAL A 236 8.93 -8.51 2.32
N HIS A 237 8.26 -8.81 3.42
CA HIS A 237 6.86 -9.23 3.46
C HIS A 237 5.95 -8.01 3.57
N VAL A 238 5.16 -7.75 2.54
CA VAL A 238 4.15 -6.68 2.53
C VAL A 238 2.83 -7.30 2.96
N LEU A 239 2.46 -7.09 4.22
CA LEU A 239 1.26 -7.66 4.83
C LEU A 239 0.09 -6.71 4.57
N ALA A 240 -0.63 -6.94 3.48
CA ALA A 240 -1.63 -6.04 2.91
C ALA A 240 -3.06 -6.50 3.24
N SER A 241 -3.86 -5.60 3.78
CA SER A 241 -5.27 -5.86 4.13
C SER A 241 -6.14 -4.60 4.01
N HIS A 242 -7.46 -4.82 4.00
CA HIS A 242 -8.46 -3.79 4.23
C HIS A 242 -9.60 -4.40 5.07
N PRO A 243 -9.46 -4.53 6.41
CA PRO A 243 -10.52 -4.99 7.32
C PRO A 243 -11.86 -4.28 7.12
N THR A 244 -12.95 -4.87 7.64
CA THR A 244 -14.27 -4.23 7.58
C THR A 244 -14.31 -2.95 8.44
N PRO A 245 -15.02 -1.90 8.02
CA PRO A 245 -15.40 -0.80 8.92
C PRO A 245 -16.19 -1.34 10.13
N PRO A 246 -15.90 -0.91 11.37
CA PRO A 246 -16.50 -1.42 12.60
C PRO A 246 -17.87 -0.77 12.89
N SER A 247 -18.73 -0.71 11.88
CA SER A 247 -20.06 -0.08 11.96
C SER A 247 -21.00 -0.64 10.89
N PHE A 248 -22.20 -0.05 10.72
CA PHE A 248 -23.24 -0.50 9.77
C PHE A 248 -23.94 -1.82 10.15
N ASP A 249 -24.14 -2.04 11.45
CA ASP A 249 -24.76 -3.22 12.04
C ASP A 249 -25.57 -2.89 13.32
N GLY A 250 -26.10 -3.92 13.98
CA GLY A 250 -26.92 -3.83 15.17
C GLY A 250 -26.18 -4.17 16.48
N PRO A 251 -26.93 -4.39 17.59
CA PRO A 251 -26.36 -4.70 18.90
C PRO A 251 -25.53 -6.00 18.99
N GLU A 252 -25.53 -6.82 17.94
CA GLU A 252 -24.62 -7.95 17.78
C GLU A 252 -23.15 -7.55 17.58
N ASP A 253 -22.88 -6.33 17.07
CA ASP A 253 -21.54 -5.81 16.77
C ASP A 253 -20.73 -6.77 15.87
N ARG A 254 -21.37 -7.29 14.81
CA ARG A 254 -20.74 -8.24 13.89
C ARG A 254 -19.53 -7.64 13.17
N ASN A 255 -19.55 -6.34 12.89
CA ASN A 255 -18.51 -5.66 12.14
C ASN A 255 -17.36 -5.15 13.05
N GLY A 256 -17.61 -4.66 14.27
CA GLY A 256 -16.53 -4.36 15.21
C GLY A 256 -15.78 -5.62 15.65
N ARG A 257 -16.51 -6.71 15.95
CA ARG A 257 -15.93 -8.04 16.22
C ARG A 257 -15.09 -8.57 15.07
N ARG A 258 -15.57 -8.41 13.83
CA ARG A 258 -14.86 -8.87 12.64
C ARG A 258 -13.62 -8.01 12.35
N ASN A 259 -13.73 -6.68 12.47
CA ASN A 259 -12.59 -5.77 12.34
C ASN A 259 -11.46 -6.15 13.31
N HIS A 260 -11.80 -6.37 14.59
CA HIS A 260 -10.85 -6.85 15.60
C HIS A 260 -10.14 -8.14 15.16
N ASP A 261 -10.91 -9.17 14.75
CA ASP A 261 -10.32 -10.46 14.39
C ASP A 261 -9.56 -10.43 13.06
N GLU A 262 -9.96 -9.58 12.09
CA GLU A 262 -9.19 -9.32 10.87
C GLU A 262 -7.83 -8.70 11.22
N ILE A 263 -7.79 -7.67 12.07
CA ILE A 263 -6.52 -7.09 12.56
C ILE A 263 -5.71 -8.13 13.36
N ARG A 264 -6.38 -8.95 14.17
CA ARG A 264 -5.75 -10.02 14.95
C ARG A 264 -5.09 -11.08 14.07
N LEU A 265 -5.59 -11.34 12.85
CA LEU A 265 -4.91 -12.25 11.92
C LEU A 265 -3.45 -11.83 11.71
N TRP A 266 -3.15 -10.54 11.56
CA TRP A 266 -1.76 -10.08 11.45
C TRP A 266 -0.96 -10.23 12.74
N LEU A 267 -1.58 -9.97 13.90
CA LEU A 267 -0.93 -10.15 15.21
C LEU A 267 -0.53 -11.62 15.42
N ASP A 268 -1.43 -12.56 15.12
CA ASP A 268 -1.19 -13.99 15.26
C ASP A 268 -0.24 -14.48 14.14
N TYR A 269 -0.26 -13.86 12.94
CA TYR A 269 0.68 -14.14 11.84
C TYR A 269 2.12 -13.77 12.21
N ILE A 270 2.39 -12.56 12.71
CA ILE A 270 3.76 -12.15 13.10
C ILE A 270 4.29 -12.83 14.38
N ASN A 271 3.39 -13.45 15.16
CA ASN A 271 3.73 -14.34 16.27
C ASN A 271 3.98 -15.80 15.82
N ASN A 272 3.79 -16.12 14.54
CA ASN A 272 3.94 -17.45 13.96
C ASN A 272 2.94 -18.50 14.52
N GLU A 273 1.70 -18.10 14.75
CA GLU A 273 0.66 -19.00 15.26
C GLU A 273 0.32 -20.11 14.26
N THR A 274 0.22 -21.35 14.75
CA THR A 274 0.18 -22.55 13.89
C THR A 274 -1.19 -22.89 13.34
N TYR A 275 -2.25 -22.19 13.78
CA TYR A 275 -3.62 -22.46 13.32
C TYR A 275 -3.94 -21.77 11.99
N LEU A 276 -3.14 -20.77 11.59
CA LEU A 276 -3.30 -20.04 10.34
C LEU A 276 -2.94 -20.97 9.17
N VAL A 277 -3.84 -21.07 8.19
CA VAL A 277 -3.65 -21.84 6.97
C VAL A 277 -4.01 -20.94 5.79
N ASP A 278 -3.09 -20.75 4.85
CA ASP A 278 -3.36 -19.97 3.64
C ASP A 278 -4.19 -20.75 2.62
N ASP A 279 -4.69 -20.06 1.59
CA ASP A 279 -5.54 -20.61 0.54
C ASP A 279 -4.83 -21.70 -0.32
N ALA A 280 -3.49 -21.83 -0.21
CA ALA A 280 -2.70 -22.89 -0.82
C ALA A 280 -2.47 -24.10 0.12
N GLY A 281 -2.93 -24.03 1.38
CA GLY A 281 -2.78 -25.07 2.39
C GLY A 281 -1.48 -25.01 3.19
N THR A 282 -0.76 -23.88 3.18
CA THR A 282 0.46 -23.69 3.99
C THR A 282 0.08 -23.26 5.40
N GLU A 283 0.42 -24.09 6.38
CA GLU A 283 0.22 -23.84 7.81
C GLU A 283 1.28 -22.88 8.39
N GLY A 284 0.89 -22.09 9.39
CA GLY A 284 1.79 -21.23 10.17
C GLY A 284 1.89 -19.78 9.70
N GLY A 285 2.38 -18.92 10.58
CA GLY A 285 2.55 -17.49 10.33
C GLY A 285 3.89 -17.12 9.67
N LEU A 286 4.39 -15.92 9.98
CA LEU A 286 5.69 -15.42 9.54
C LEU A 286 6.78 -15.74 10.57
N ALA A 287 7.99 -16.02 10.11
CA ALA A 287 9.14 -16.26 10.97
C ALA A 287 9.73 -14.94 11.52
N ASP A 288 11.05 -14.91 11.76
CA ASP A 288 11.77 -13.69 12.11
C ASP A 288 12.34 -13.07 10.82
N GLU A 289 11.45 -12.41 10.07
CA GLU A 289 11.70 -11.89 8.73
C GLU A 289 11.24 -10.42 8.62
N ALA A 290 11.81 -9.68 7.67
CA ALA A 290 11.48 -8.27 7.48
C ALA A 290 10.08 -8.11 6.89
N PHE A 291 9.18 -7.41 7.59
CA PHE A 291 7.83 -7.13 7.13
C PHE A 291 7.43 -5.66 7.29
N VAL A 292 6.39 -5.24 6.56
CA VAL A 292 5.64 -4.00 6.77
C VAL A 292 4.15 -4.32 6.64
N ILE A 293 3.35 -4.00 7.67
CA ILE A 293 1.88 -4.10 7.60
C ILE A 293 1.35 -2.82 6.95
N LEU A 294 0.51 -2.98 5.92
CA LEU A 294 -0.11 -1.91 5.15
C LEU A 294 -1.62 -2.05 5.11
N GLY A 295 -2.32 -0.94 5.31
CA GLY A 295 -3.74 -0.82 4.96
C GLY A 295 -4.48 0.26 5.73
N ASP A 296 -5.65 0.60 5.21
CA ASP A 296 -6.76 1.06 6.03
C ASP A 296 -7.24 -0.09 6.91
N LEU A 297 -6.89 -0.03 8.21
CA LEU A 297 -7.28 -1.01 9.23
C LEU A 297 -8.63 -0.68 9.87
N ASN A 298 -9.26 0.46 9.52
CA ASN A 298 -10.58 0.86 10.01
C ASN A 298 -10.69 0.93 11.55
N SER A 299 -9.59 1.14 12.26
CA SER A 299 -9.53 1.17 13.72
C SER A 299 -8.55 2.24 14.18
N ASP A 300 -8.97 3.05 15.15
CA ASP A 300 -8.18 4.14 15.76
C ASP A 300 -7.79 3.74 17.20
N PRO A 301 -6.56 4.03 17.66
CA PRO A 301 -6.09 3.59 18.98
C PRO A 301 -6.82 4.24 20.16
N LYS A 302 -7.63 5.29 19.96
CA LYS A 302 -8.28 6.10 21.00
C LYS A 302 -9.73 6.44 20.70
N ASP A 303 -10.05 6.84 19.49
CA ASP A 303 -11.34 7.41 19.08
C ASP A 303 -12.15 6.46 18.18
N GLY A 304 -13.39 6.83 17.84
CA GLY A 304 -14.32 5.96 17.09
C GLY A 304 -14.85 4.75 17.89
N ASP A 305 -15.48 3.81 17.18
CA ASP A 305 -16.28 2.73 17.78
C ASP A 305 -15.62 1.33 17.72
N SER A 306 -14.37 1.20 17.26
CA SER A 306 -13.71 -0.11 17.08
C SER A 306 -13.43 -0.87 18.39
N GLU A 307 -13.44 -2.21 18.32
CA GLU A 307 -12.87 -3.06 19.39
C GLU A 307 -11.34 -3.10 19.23
N ARG A 308 -10.66 -2.19 19.94
CA ARG A 308 -9.26 -1.79 19.67
C ARG A 308 -8.20 -2.82 20.10
N GLY A 309 -8.58 -3.90 20.80
CA GLY A 309 -7.64 -4.84 21.42
C GLY A 309 -6.54 -5.36 20.48
N ALA A 310 -6.91 -5.83 19.29
CA ALA A 310 -5.96 -6.32 18.28
C ALA A 310 -5.06 -5.22 17.70
N LEU A 311 -5.59 -4.01 17.46
CA LEU A 311 -4.80 -2.88 16.97
C LEU A 311 -3.74 -2.46 17.99
N LEU A 312 -4.14 -2.25 19.25
CA LEU A 312 -3.19 -1.92 20.32
C LEU A 312 -2.15 -3.04 20.49
N GLY A 313 -2.58 -4.31 20.35
CA GLY A 313 -1.68 -5.46 20.33
C GLY A 313 -0.64 -5.42 19.21
N LEU A 314 -0.95 -4.88 18.02
CA LEU A 314 0.02 -4.64 16.94
C LEU A 314 0.93 -3.44 17.23
N LEU A 315 0.37 -2.30 17.66
CA LEU A 315 1.12 -1.07 17.91
C LEU A 315 2.12 -1.22 19.08
N GLU A 316 1.79 -2.03 20.08
CA GLU A 316 2.66 -2.36 21.22
C GLU A 316 3.54 -3.60 20.98
N HIS A 317 3.45 -4.25 19.80
CA HIS A 317 4.15 -5.51 19.55
C HIS A 317 5.68 -5.33 19.44
N PRO A 318 6.50 -6.14 20.13
CA PRO A 318 7.95 -5.94 20.16
C PRO A 318 8.69 -6.18 18.84
N LYS A 319 8.04 -6.75 17.81
CA LYS A 319 8.59 -6.83 16.44
C LYS A 319 8.14 -5.68 15.54
N VAL A 320 7.18 -4.85 15.97
CA VAL A 320 6.55 -3.79 15.18
C VAL A 320 7.07 -2.43 15.66
N GLN A 321 7.14 -1.46 14.74
CA GLN A 321 7.40 -0.07 15.05
C GLN A 321 6.20 0.77 14.59
N ASP A 322 5.64 1.58 15.48
CA ASP A 322 4.70 2.63 15.10
C ASP A 322 5.48 3.92 14.74
N PRO A 323 5.46 4.38 13.48
CA PRO A 323 6.16 5.58 13.05
C PRO A 323 5.38 6.88 13.32
N GLU A 324 4.20 6.81 13.94
CA GLU A 324 3.33 7.95 14.31
C GLU A 324 3.31 9.09 13.26
N PRO A 325 2.95 8.80 11.99
CA PRO A 325 3.04 9.77 10.89
C PRO A 325 2.08 10.93 11.11
N LYS A 326 2.57 12.18 10.95
CA LYS A 326 1.79 13.39 11.24
C LYS A 326 1.53 14.28 10.04
N SER A 327 0.53 15.16 10.18
CA SER A 327 0.32 16.30 9.28
C SER A 327 -0.38 17.51 9.91
N ASP A 328 0.12 18.71 9.59
CA ASP A 328 -0.51 19.99 9.94
C ASP A 328 -1.92 20.14 9.32
N GLY A 329 -2.19 19.50 8.18
CA GLY A 329 -3.50 19.60 7.52
C GLY A 329 -4.59 18.77 8.19
N ALA A 330 -4.21 17.74 8.95
CA ALA A 330 -5.13 16.94 9.77
C ALA A 330 -5.63 17.79 10.95
N VAL A 331 -4.70 18.40 11.71
CA VAL A 331 -5.00 19.37 12.78
C VAL A 331 -5.90 20.51 12.27
N ALA A 332 -5.51 21.14 11.17
CA ALA A 332 -6.26 22.27 10.61
C ALA A 332 -7.69 21.89 10.16
N LYS A 333 -7.90 20.64 9.73
CA LYS A 333 -9.22 20.13 9.35
C LYS A 333 -10.07 19.82 10.59
N ALA A 334 -9.50 19.12 11.58
CA ALA A 334 -10.17 18.87 12.86
C ALA A 334 -10.63 20.18 13.54
N GLU A 335 -9.81 21.24 13.49
CA GLU A 335 -10.17 22.60 13.94
C GLU A 335 -11.25 23.29 13.08
N GLU A 336 -11.27 23.05 11.75
CA GLU A 336 -12.26 23.63 10.83
C GLU A 336 -13.65 23.02 11.04
N ASP A 337 -13.72 21.72 11.33
CA ASP A 337 -14.98 21.01 11.51
C ASP A 337 -15.50 21.02 12.95
N GLY A 338 -14.64 20.80 13.94
CA GLY A 338 -15.05 20.56 15.33
C GLY A 338 -16.06 19.41 15.42
N ARG A 339 -17.15 19.59 16.19
CA ARG A 339 -18.24 18.62 16.37
C ARG A 339 -17.71 17.32 17.00
N ALA A 340 -17.69 16.18 16.31
CA ALA A 340 -17.08 14.95 16.82
C ALA A 340 -15.61 15.18 17.23
N ASN A 341 -14.85 15.89 16.39
CA ASN A 341 -13.45 16.25 16.63
C ASN A 341 -13.25 17.05 17.94
N ASP A 342 -14.23 17.83 18.40
CA ASP A 342 -14.15 18.57 19.69
C ASP A 342 -14.16 17.64 20.92
N SER A 343 -14.48 16.35 20.73
CA SER A 343 -14.56 15.33 21.78
C SER A 343 -13.53 14.20 21.67
N HIS A 344 -12.65 14.23 20.67
CA HIS A 344 -11.63 13.19 20.47
C HIS A 344 -10.48 13.30 21.50
N GLU A 345 -9.93 12.16 21.91
CA GLU A 345 -8.77 12.05 22.82
C GLU A 345 -7.44 11.82 22.08
N GLY A 346 -7.50 11.59 20.77
CA GLY A 346 -6.42 11.53 19.80
C GLY A 346 -5.57 12.79 19.74
N ASP A 347 -4.36 12.65 19.18
CA ASP A 347 -3.63 13.81 18.68
C ASP A 347 -4.07 13.98 17.22
N PRO A 348 -4.86 15.01 16.86
CA PRO A 348 -5.41 15.15 15.51
C PRO A 348 -4.34 15.38 14.44
N ALA A 349 -3.07 15.56 14.81
CA ALA A 349 -1.97 15.51 13.87
C ALA A 349 -1.76 14.11 13.28
N LEU A 350 -2.22 13.04 13.95
CA LEU A 350 -2.10 11.64 13.52
C LEU A 350 -3.26 11.17 12.62
N ASP A 351 -4.32 11.95 12.45
CA ASP A 351 -5.49 11.51 11.70
C ASP A 351 -5.14 11.27 10.23
N THR A 352 -5.73 10.21 9.66
CA THR A 352 -5.51 9.77 8.28
C THR A 352 -6.77 9.82 7.43
N ALA A 353 -7.95 9.90 8.06
CA ALA A 353 -9.24 9.97 7.40
C ALA A 353 -10.15 11.08 7.97
N ASP A 354 -11.13 11.48 7.17
CA ASP A 354 -12.03 12.63 7.34
C ASP A 354 -13.47 12.16 7.09
N PHE A 355 -14.10 11.63 8.14
CA PHE A 355 -15.46 11.05 8.08
C PHE A 355 -16.52 12.07 8.53
N SER A 356 -17.79 11.64 8.62
CA SER A 356 -18.87 12.57 8.96
C SER A 356 -18.76 13.08 10.40
N ASP A 357 -18.39 14.35 10.55
CA ASP A 357 -18.26 15.09 11.82
C ASP A 357 -19.49 15.09 12.74
N ASN A 358 -20.66 14.73 12.21
CA ASN A 358 -21.88 14.63 13.01
C ASN A 358 -21.92 13.37 13.88
N GLN A 359 -21.03 12.41 13.62
CA GLN A 359 -21.00 11.09 14.26
C GLN A 359 -19.58 10.58 14.53
N VAL A 360 -18.65 10.71 13.56
CA VAL A 360 -17.34 10.04 13.57
C VAL A 360 -16.17 11.02 13.62
N GLY A 361 -16.19 12.11 12.83
CA GLY A 361 -15.05 13.03 12.72
C GLY A 361 -13.81 12.42 12.05
N ASN A 362 -12.66 13.02 12.27
CA ASN A 362 -11.37 12.54 11.79
C ASN A 362 -10.84 11.41 12.67
N LEU A 363 -10.17 10.42 12.07
CA LEU A 363 -9.58 9.28 12.76
C LEU A 363 -8.24 8.87 12.13
N ARG A 364 -7.38 8.24 12.92
CA ARG A 364 -6.21 7.50 12.45
C ARG A 364 -6.61 6.05 12.13
N VAL A 365 -6.83 5.73 10.86
CA VAL A 365 -7.24 4.38 10.41
C VAL A 365 -6.31 3.75 9.37
N ASP A 366 -5.43 4.53 8.74
CA ASP A 366 -4.46 4.07 7.73
C ASP A 366 -3.08 3.86 8.35
N TYR A 367 -2.46 2.70 8.09
CA TYR A 367 -1.25 2.26 8.77
C TYR A 367 -0.15 1.81 7.81
N VAL A 368 1.08 2.19 8.17
CA VAL A 368 2.33 1.67 7.62
C VAL A 368 3.20 1.28 8.81
N LEU A 369 3.18 0.01 9.19
CA LEU A 369 3.84 -0.49 10.41
C LEU A 369 5.03 -1.40 10.04
N PRO A 370 6.25 -0.85 9.91
CA PRO A 370 7.44 -1.63 9.62
C PRO A 370 7.87 -2.46 10.82
N SER A 371 8.46 -3.62 10.55
CA SER A 371 9.10 -4.44 11.57
C SER A 371 10.39 -3.81 12.10
N THR A 372 10.90 -4.32 13.22
CA THR A 372 12.21 -3.92 13.81
C THR A 372 13.44 -4.26 12.95
N HIS A 373 13.25 -4.87 11.78
CA HIS A 373 14.31 -5.09 10.78
C HIS A 373 14.65 -3.81 9.97
N PHE A 374 13.88 -2.74 10.14
CA PHE A 374 14.09 -1.46 9.45
C PHE A 374 14.52 -0.34 10.41
N GLU A 375 15.40 0.55 9.96
CA GLU A 375 15.59 1.87 10.55
C GLU A 375 14.57 2.83 9.94
N ILE A 376 13.69 3.44 10.75
CA ILE A 376 12.76 4.48 10.29
C ILE A 376 13.52 5.80 10.12
N ILE A 377 13.42 6.40 8.93
CA ILE A 377 14.09 7.65 8.56
C ILE A 377 13.16 8.85 8.74
N GLU A 378 11.97 8.75 8.17
CA GLU A 378 10.97 9.82 8.08
C GLU A 378 9.58 9.19 7.87
N SER A 379 8.52 9.84 8.35
CA SER A 379 7.13 9.39 8.17
C SER A 379 6.20 10.59 7.98
N GLY A 380 5.04 10.39 7.36
CA GLY A 380 4.07 11.47 7.23
C GLY A 380 2.76 11.07 6.57
N VAL A 381 1.78 11.97 6.70
CA VAL A 381 0.48 11.88 6.03
C VAL A 381 0.39 12.99 4.98
N PHE A 382 0.06 12.65 3.73
CA PHE A 382 -0.15 13.67 2.69
C PHE A 382 -1.53 14.35 2.88
N TRP A 383 -1.57 15.33 3.79
CA TRP A 383 -2.73 16.17 4.07
C TRP A 383 -2.30 17.65 4.06
N PRO A 384 -2.31 18.34 2.91
CA PRO A 384 -1.79 19.71 2.85
C PRO A 384 -2.73 20.71 3.54
N ALA A 385 -2.20 21.56 4.43
CA ALA A 385 -2.94 22.62 5.10
C ALA A 385 -3.54 23.66 4.11
N GLY A 386 -4.56 24.40 4.56
CA GLY A 386 -5.30 25.38 3.75
C GLY A 386 -4.39 26.41 3.07
N GLY A 387 -4.46 26.53 1.74
CA GLY A 387 -3.68 27.49 0.96
C GLY A 387 -2.17 27.17 0.79
N GLY A 388 -1.69 26.03 1.30
CA GLY A 388 -0.33 25.53 1.08
C GLY A 388 -0.09 24.94 -0.32
N GLU A 389 1.14 24.46 -0.57
CA GLU A 389 1.47 23.78 -1.83
C GLU A 389 0.76 22.42 -1.93
N GLY A 390 0.00 22.20 -3.02
CA GLY A 390 -0.87 21.02 -3.14
C GLY A 390 -2.20 21.14 -2.42
N ALA A 391 -2.61 22.34 -1.96
CA ALA A 391 -3.90 22.55 -1.31
C ALA A 391 -5.13 22.14 -2.17
N GLU A 392 -4.96 21.98 -3.47
CA GLU A 392 -5.94 21.43 -4.41
C GLU A 392 -6.05 19.89 -4.38
N LEU A 393 -5.08 19.19 -3.80
CA LEU A 393 -5.01 17.72 -3.67
C LEU A 393 -5.43 17.23 -2.27
N ARG A 394 -6.25 18.00 -1.54
CA ARG A 394 -6.54 17.69 -0.13
C ARG A 394 -7.52 16.51 0.07
N GLN A 395 -8.47 16.32 -0.84
CA GLN A 395 -9.61 15.40 -0.66
C GLN A 395 -10.06 14.69 -1.96
N PRO A 396 -9.20 13.94 -2.67
CA PRO A 396 -9.66 13.01 -3.71
C PRO A 396 -10.30 11.72 -3.14
N SER A 397 -10.14 11.52 -1.84
CA SER A 397 -10.73 10.48 -1.00
C SER A 397 -11.07 11.13 0.36
N ASP A 398 -11.90 10.48 1.16
CA ASP A 398 -12.04 10.72 2.60
C ASP A 398 -10.75 10.35 3.38
N HIS A 399 -9.94 9.42 2.87
CA HIS A 399 -8.63 9.05 3.41
C HIS A 399 -7.45 9.85 2.82
N ARG A 400 -6.27 9.70 3.42
CA ARG A 400 -5.01 10.33 3.01
C ARG A 400 -3.91 9.28 2.84
N LEU A 401 -2.99 9.56 1.93
CA LEU A 401 -1.80 8.70 1.75
C LEU A 401 -0.90 8.81 2.98
N VAL A 402 -0.64 7.67 3.62
CA VAL A 402 0.34 7.51 4.71
C VAL A 402 1.60 6.86 4.16
N TRP A 403 2.78 7.40 4.50
CA TRP A 403 4.06 6.89 4.01
C TRP A 403 5.15 6.90 5.07
N VAL A 404 6.14 6.01 4.88
CA VAL A 404 7.33 5.90 5.72
C VAL A 404 8.54 5.64 4.83
N ASP A 405 9.62 6.36 5.11
CA ASP A 405 10.96 6.09 4.59
C ASP A 405 11.73 5.19 5.55
N LEU A 406 12.30 4.11 5.00
CA LEU A 406 12.99 3.07 5.73
C LEU A 406 14.39 2.87 5.17
N TYR A 407 15.34 2.51 6.03
CA TYR A 407 16.55 1.79 5.64
C TYR A 407 16.40 0.31 5.98
N LEU A 408 16.76 -0.54 5.02
CA LEU A 408 16.91 -1.98 5.20
C LEU A 408 18.40 -2.32 5.06
N ASP A 409 19.00 -2.93 6.07
CA ASP A 409 20.35 -3.50 5.98
C ASP A 409 20.36 -4.63 4.94
N ALA A 410 21.12 -4.48 3.85
CA ALA A 410 21.41 -5.62 2.98
C ALA A 410 22.50 -6.53 3.63
N PRO A 411 22.41 -7.85 3.44
CA PRO A 411 23.28 -8.86 4.06
C PRO A 411 24.73 -8.90 3.54
#